data_AF-A0A7G1IBJ0-F1
#
_entry.id   AF-A0A7G1IBJ0-F1
#
_cell.length_a   1.000
_cell.length_b   1.000
_cell.length_c   1.000
_cell.angle_alpha   90.00
_cell.angle_beta   90.00
_cell.angle_gamma   90.00
#
_symmetry.space_group_name_H-M   'P 1'
#
loop_
_entity.id
_entity.type
_entity.pdbx_description
1 polymer ?
#
loop_
_entity_poly.entity_id
_entity_poly.type
_entity_poly.pdbx_seq_one_letter_code
_entity_poly.pdbx_strand_id
1 'polypeptide(L)'
;MIYHTILIGMADKSYQPTLAGLRAFVAVANKQHFSSAATTLGVSQSTLSQALAALETGLGAHLVERSTRRVLLTAEGMQLLPLAQAVVQAAEAFSIAAGECPIRCTAASGWA
;
A
#
# COMPACT_ATOMS: atom_id res chain seq x y z
N MET A 1 -2.32 5.18 37.83
CA MET A 1 -1.25 4.45 37.10
C MET A 1 -1.84 3.73 35.90
N ILE A 2 -1.88 4.44 34.76
CA ILE A 2 -1.56 4.01 33.39
C ILE A 2 -1.76 2.53 32.99
N TYR A 3 -3.00 2.01 32.99
CA TYR A 3 -3.29 0.70 32.36
C TYR A 3 -4.56 0.69 31.50
N HIS A 4 -5.02 1.84 30.98
CA HIS A 4 -6.27 1.95 30.21
C HIS A 4 -6.11 2.44 28.75
N THR A 5 -4.90 2.42 28.18
CA THR A 5 -4.64 2.98 26.83
C THR A 5 -3.88 2.02 25.90
N ILE A 6 -3.94 0.71 26.13
CA ILE A 6 -3.37 -0.31 25.23
C ILE A 6 -4.44 -1.37 24.89
N LEU A 7 -5.55 -0.93 24.32
CA LEU A 7 -6.45 -1.78 23.54
C LEU A 7 -6.37 -1.40 22.05
N ILE A 8 -5.13 -1.25 21.54
CA ILE A 8 -4.83 -1.44 20.12
C ILE A 8 -4.77 -2.95 19.92
N GLY A 9 -5.93 -3.58 19.79
CA GLY A 9 -6.03 -5.02 19.90
C GLY A 9 -7.26 -5.54 19.21
N MET A 10 -7.30 -5.44 17.88
CA MET A 10 -7.59 -6.52 16.93
C MET A 10 -7.44 -5.95 15.51
N ALA A 11 -6.20 -5.70 15.09
CA ALA A 11 -5.87 -5.96 13.70
C ALA A 11 -6.21 -7.44 13.49
N ASP A 12 -7.18 -7.76 12.65
CA ASP A 12 -7.36 -9.13 12.21
C ASP A 12 -6.01 -9.56 11.63
N LYS A 13 -5.28 -10.44 12.33
CA LYS A 13 -3.98 -10.96 11.87
C LYS A 13 -4.09 -11.72 10.54
N SER A 14 -5.31 -11.91 10.04
CA SER A 14 -5.68 -12.52 8.77
C SER A 14 -6.04 -11.49 7.69
N TYR A 15 -6.11 -10.19 8.00
CA TYR A 15 -6.35 -9.18 6.97
C TYR A 15 -5.14 -9.08 6.05
N GLN A 16 -5.33 -9.49 4.79
CA GLN A 16 -4.32 -9.38 3.75
C GLN A 16 -4.48 -8.03 3.04
N PRO A 17 -3.55 -7.08 3.22
CA PRO A 17 -3.64 -5.80 2.55
C PRO A 17 -3.47 -5.99 1.04
N THR A 18 -4.37 -5.39 0.27
CA THR A 18 -4.27 -5.40 -1.19
C THR A 18 -3.12 -4.51 -1.64
N LEU A 19 -2.45 -4.89 -2.73
CA LEU A 19 -1.39 -4.07 -3.32
C LEU A 19 -1.91 -2.68 -3.74
N ALA A 20 -3.18 -2.59 -4.14
CA ALA A 20 -3.82 -1.32 -4.46
C ALA A 20 -3.93 -0.40 -3.23
N GLY A 21 -4.33 -0.93 -2.07
CA GLY A 21 -4.37 -0.19 -0.81
C GLY A 21 -2.99 0.29 -0.38
N LEU A 22 -1.98 -0.57 -0.46
CA LEU A 22 -0.59 -0.21 -0.14
C LEU A 22 -0.04 0.87 -1.07
N ARG A 23 -0.31 0.77 -2.39
CA ARG A 23 0.06 1.81 -3.36
C ARG A 23 -0.64 3.14 -3.08
N ALA A 24 -1.93 3.11 -2.75
CA ALA A 24 -2.68 4.30 -2.36
C ALA A 24 -2.05 4.98 -1.13
N PHE A 25 -1.72 4.21 -0.10
CA PHE A 25 -1.06 4.72 1.10
C PHE A 25 0.31 5.34 0.81
N VAL A 26 1.19 4.63 0.08
CA VAL A 26 2.52 5.14 -0.29
C VAL A 26 2.41 6.41 -1.14
N ALA A 27 1.48 6.46 -2.10
CA ALA A 27 1.28 7.64 -2.94
C ALA A 27 0.81 8.86 -2.13
N VAL A 28 -0.11 8.65 -1.18
CA VAL A 28 -0.60 9.72 -0.29
C VAL A 28 0.50 10.20 0.65
N ALA A 29 1.29 9.27 1.22
CA ALA A 29 2.45 9.61 2.05
C ALA A 29 3.46 10.50 1.32
N ASN A 30 3.74 10.18 0.05
CA ASN A 30 4.72 10.91 -0.77
C ASN A 30 4.20 12.28 -1.25
N LYS A 31 2.91 12.39 -1.61
CA LYS A 31 2.35 13.62 -2.21
C LYS A 31 1.70 14.56 -1.18
N GLN A 32 1.35 14.05 -0.01
CA GLN A 32 0.60 14.77 1.03
C GLN A 32 -0.72 15.40 0.54
N HIS A 33 -1.21 14.97 -0.63
CA HIS A 33 -2.38 15.50 -1.34
C HIS A 33 -3.09 14.34 -2.06
N PHE A 34 -4.36 14.11 -1.76
CA PHE A 34 -5.16 13.03 -2.36
C PHE A 34 -5.30 13.16 -3.88
N SER A 35 -5.51 14.38 -4.38
CA SER A 35 -5.65 14.62 -5.81
C SER A 35 -4.36 14.29 -6.58
N SER A 36 -3.21 14.82 -6.12
CA SER A 36 -1.92 14.54 -6.74
C SER A 36 -1.51 13.06 -6.64
N ALA A 37 -1.85 12.40 -5.53
CA ALA A 37 -1.63 10.96 -5.38
C ALA A 37 -2.48 10.14 -6.37
N ALA A 38 -3.75 10.52 -6.57
CA ALA A 38 -4.67 9.86 -7.49
C ALA A 38 -4.19 10.02 -8.95
N THR A 39 -3.77 11.22 -9.33
CA THR A 39 -3.14 11.47 -10.64
C THR A 39 -1.90 10.62 -10.85
N THR A 40 -1.05 10.48 -9.82
CA THR A 40 0.18 9.67 -9.91
C THR A 40 -0.13 8.19 -10.14
N LEU A 41 -1.21 7.68 -9.54
CA LEU A 41 -1.64 6.28 -9.68
C LEU A 41 -2.58 6.05 -10.89
N GLY A 42 -2.97 7.09 -11.63
CA GLY A 42 -3.89 6.99 -12.75
C GLY A 42 -5.33 6.59 -12.35
N VAL A 43 -5.73 6.86 -11.11
CA VAL A 43 -7.06 6.52 -10.58
C VAL A 43 -7.82 7.78 -10.18
N SER A 44 -9.14 7.66 -9.98
CA SER A 44 -9.92 8.76 -9.41
C SER A 44 -9.60 8.92 -7.91
N GLN A 45 -9.79 10.14 -7.40
CA GLN A 45 -9.64 10.43 -5.97
C GLN A 45 -10.54 9.55 -5.10
N SER A 46 -11.78 9.27 -5.56
CA SER A 46 -12.72 8.42 -4.83
C SER A 46 -12.24 6.98 -4.72
N THR A 47 -11.66 6.42 -5.80
CA THR A 47 -11.06 5.08 -5.78
C THR A 47 -9.85 5.03 -4.84
N LEU A 48 -8.98 6.04 -4.89
CA LEU A 48 -7.84 6.12 -3.99
C LEU A 48 -8.28 6.19 -2.52
N SER A 49 -9.26 7.04 -2.22
CA SER A 49 -9.76 7.20 -0.85
C SER A 49 -10.43 5.92 -0.33
N GLN A 50 -11.14 5.18 -1.18
CA GLN A 50 -11.75 3.90 -0.80
C GLN A 50 -10.69 2.83 -0.55
N ALA A 51 -9.66 2.73 -1.39
CA ALA A 51 -8.57 1.78 -1.22
C ALA A 51 -7.79 2.04 0.08
N LEU A 52 -7.53 3.31 0.42
CA LEU A 52 -6.90 3.68 1.67
C LEU A 52 -7.81 3.39 2.88
N ALA A 53 -9.09 3.75 2.81
CA ALA A 53 -10.03 3.50 3.90
C ALA A 53 -10.22 2.00 4.17
N ALA A 54 -10.24 1.16 3.13
CA ALA A 54 -10.31 -0.29 3.26
C ALA A 54 -9.05 -0.85 3.92
N LEU A 55 -7.87 -0.32 3.58
CA LEU A 55 -6.61 -0.67 4.24
C LEU A 55 -6.63 -0.29 5.73
N GLU A 56 -7.01 0.94 6.07
CA GLU A 56 -7.10 1.41 7.45
C GLU A 56 -8.12 0.60 8.26
N THR A 57 -9.28 0.29 7.68
CA THR A 57 -10.32 -0.53 8.31
C THR A 57 -9.84 -1.95 8.57
N GLY A 58 -9.18 -2.59 7.59
CA GLY A 58 -8.66 -3.95 7.74
C GLY A 58 -7.51 -4.06 8.73
N LEU A 59 -6.69 -3.02 8.84
CA LEU A 59 -5.62 -2.94 9.84
C LEU A 59 -6.13 -2.52 11.24
N GLY A 60 -7.35 -2.00 11.32
CA GLY A 60 -7.88 -1.40 12.56
C GLY A 60 -7.06 -0.18 13.03
N ALA A 61 -6.38 0.51 12.11
CA ALA A 61 -5.47 1.60 12.39
C ALA A 61 -5.62 2.73 11.38
N HIS A 62 -5.59 3.96 11.87
CA HIS A 62 -5.49 5.14 11.01
C HIS A 62 -4.03 5.33 10.61
N LEU A 63 -3.77 5.40 9.31
CA LEU A 63 -2.43 5.62 8.76
C LEU A 63 -2.23 7.08 8.38
N VAL A 64 -3.33 7.79 8.16
CA VAL A 64 -3.36 9.14 7.63
C VAL A 64 -4.36 10.00 8.39
N GLU A 65 -3.93 11.19 8.80
CA GLU A 65 -4.80 12.22 9.37
C GLU A 65 -5.16 13.28 8.33
N ARG A 66 -6.46 13.63 8.29
CA ARG A 66 -6.97 14.71 7.46
C ARG A 66 -6.82 16.03 8.19
N SER A 67 -5.84 16.84 7.81
CA SER A 67 -5.83 18.28 8.13
C SER A 67 -6.37 19.07 6.92
N THR A 68 -7.10 20.17 7.18
CA THR A 68 -7.81 20.97 6.17
C THR A 68 -6.94 21.54 5.07
N ARG A 69 -5.61 21.52 5.22
CA ARG A 69 -4.64 22.02 4.22
C ARG A 69 -3.56 21.02 3.83
N ARG A 70 -3.37 19.93 4.58
CA ARG A 70 -2.31 18.94 4.34
C ARG A 70 -2.72 17.58 4.82
N VAL A 71 -2.25 16.55 4.12
CA VAL A 71 -2.35 15.18 4.59
C VAL A 71 -1.12 14.87 5.43
N LEU A 72 -1.34 14.41 6.67
CA LEU A 72 -0.27 14.05 7.62
C LEU A 72 -0.32 12.55 7.89
N LEU A 73 0.83 11.93 8.14
CA LEU A 73 0.91 10.54 8.57
C LEU A 73 0.74 10.48 10.08
N THR A 74 0.01 9.47 10.56
CA THR A 74 -0.03 9.11 11.98
C THR A 74 1.30 8.49 12.41
N ALA A 75 1.49 8.28 13.72
CA ALA A 75 2.66 7.57 14.24
C ALA A 75 2.76 6.15 13.67
N GLU A 76 1.63 5.46 13.60
CA GLU A 76 1.48 4.12 13.01
C GLU A 76 1.76 4.17 11.50
N GLY A 77 1.24 5.18 10.79
CA GLY A 77 1.53 5.41 9.38
C GLY A 77 3.01 5.59 9.11
N MET A 78 3.72 6.37 9.92
CA MET A 78 5.17 6.55 9.77
C MET A 78 5.94 5.25 10.00
N GLN A 79 5.53 4.39 10.94
CA GLN A 79 6.17 3.10 11.19
C GLN A 79 5.91 2.08 10.08
N LEU A 80 4.69 2.08 9.51
CA LEU A 80 4.28 1.12 8.48
C LEU A 80 4.68 1.53 7.06
N LEU A 81 4.95 2.81 6.82
CA LEU A 81 5.38 3.33 5.51
C LEU A 81 6.55 2.57 4.88
N PRO A 82 7.69 2.33 5.57
CA PRO A 82 8.82 1.61 4.98
C PRO A 82 8.45 0.16 4.61
N LEU A 83 7.59 -0.50 5.39
CA LEU A 83 7.12 -1.85 5.09
C LEU A 83 6.21 -1.86 3.86
N ALA A 84 5.28 -0.91 3.76
CA ALA A 84 4.40 -0.77 2.61
C ALA A 84 5.20 -0.47 1.33
N GLN A 85 6.22 0.38 1.40
CA GLN A 85 7.13 0.67 0.29
C GLN A 85 7.87 -0.59 -0.18
N ALA A 86 8.42 -1.38 0.74
CA ALA A 86 9.14 -2.60 0.41
C ALA A 86 8.24 -3.62 -0.32
N VAL A 87 7.01 -3.81 0.13
CA VAL A 87 6.05 -4.71 -0.52
C VAL A 87 5.69 -4.23 -1.92
N VAL A 88 5.44 -2.93 -2.10
CA VAL A 88 5.13 -2.36 -3.42
C VAL A 88 6.30 -2.50 -4.37
N GLN A 89 7.52 -2.23 -3.91
CA GLN A 89 8.74 -2.40 -4.70
C GLN A 89 8.98 -3.87 -5.07
N ALA A 90 8.78 -4.80 -4.15
CA ALA A 90 8.91 -6.22 -4.44
C ALA A 90 7.89 -6.69 -5.49
N ALA A 91 6.65 -6.22 -5.42
CA ALA A 91 5.62 -6.54 -6.41
C ALA A 91 5.92 -5.93 -7.80
N GLU A 92 6.48 -4.73 -7.83
CA GLU A 92 6.95 -4.09 -9.06
C GLU A 92 8.13 -4.85 -9.68
N ALA A 93 9.14 -5.18 -8.87
CA ALA A 93 10.28 -5.99 -9.29
C ALA A 93 9.85 -7.37 -9.81
N PHE A 94 8.85 -8.00 -9.16
CA PHE A 94 8.25 -9.25 -9.65
C PHE A 94 7.62 -9.09 -11.03
N SER A 95 6.88 -8.00 -11.25
CA SER A 95 6.23 -7.72 -12.54
C SER A 95 7.26 -7.47 -13.64
N ILE A 96 8.33 -6.74 -13.33
CA ILE A 96 9.45 -6.49 -14.25
C ILE A 96 10.14 -7.81 -14.59
N ALA A 97 10.57 -8.59 -13.61
CA ALA A 97 11.23 -9.88 -13.83
C ALA A 97 10.35 -10.89 -14.59
N ALA A 98 9.03 -10.87 -14.37
CA ALA A 98 8.09 -11.68 -15.13
C ALA A 98 7.97 -11.22 -16.59
N GLY A 99 8.00 -9.91 -16.85
CA GLY A 99 8.00 -9.33 -18.20
C GLY A 99 9.33 -9.53 -18.95
N GLU A 100 10.43 -9.61 -18.22
CA GLU A 100 11.77 -9.85 -18.75
C GLU A 100 12.07 -11.33 -19.00
N CYS A 101 11.20 -12.23 -18.55
CA CYS A 101 11.38 -13.66 -18.79
C CYS A 101 11.22 -13.96 -20.29
N PRO A 102 12.30 -14.38 -20.98
CA PRO A 102 12.22 -14.80 -22.36
C PRO A 102 11.68 -16.25 -22.38
N ILE A 103 10.44 -16.46 -21.95
CA ILE A 103 9.73 -17.75 -22.05
C ILE A 103 9.49 -18.19 -23.52
N ARG A 104 10.12 -17.52 -24.49
CA ARG A 104 10.13 -17.89 -25.90
C ARG A 104 11.39 -18.63 -26.37
N CYS A 105 12.41 -18.83 -25.53
CA CYS A 105 13.70 -19.38 -26.00
C CYS A 105 14.04 -20.82 -25.59
N THR A 106 13.19 -21.55 -24.83
CA THR A 106 13.57 -22.90 -24.34
C THR A 106 12.68 -24.06 -24.77
N ALA A 107 11.80 -23.87 -25.76
CA ALA A 107 10.97 -24.95 -26.31
C ALA A 107 11.11 -25.07 -27.83
N ALA A 108 12.33 -25.26 -28.35
CA ALA A 108 12.54 -25.74 -29.73
C ALA A 108 13.93 -26.36 -30.00
N SER A 109 14.64 -26.87 -28.99
CA SER A 109 15.75 -27.79 -29.27
C SER A 109 15.83 -28.90 -28.23
N GLY A 110 15.27 -30.05 -28.60
CA GLY A 110 15.65 -31.33 -28.02
C GLY A 110 14.89 -31.75 -26.78
N TRP A 111 13.68 -32.27 -26.98
CA TRP A 111 13.32 -33.58 -26.42
C TRP A 111 12.60 -34.39 -27.50
N ALA A 112 13.26 -35.50 -27.88
CA ALA A 112 12.85 -36.58 -28.77
C ALA A 112 12.70 -36.26 -30.26
#